data_AF-A0A838TQ95-F1
#
_entry.id   AF-A0A838TQ95-F1
#
_cell.length_a   1.000
_cell.length_b   1.000
_cell.length_c   1.000
_cell.angle_alpha   90.00
_cell.angle_beta   90.00
_cell.angle_gamma   90.00
#
_symmetry.space_group_name_H-M   'P 1'
#
loop_
_entity.id
_entity.type
_entity.pdbx_description
1 polymer ?
#
loop_
_entity_poly.entity_id
_entity_poly.type
_entity_poly.pdbx_seq_one_letter_code
_entity_poly.pdbx_strand_id
1 'polypeptide(L)'
;IDSTGKVKMEAVSDSESMRRRNYQRGNVINFLDGDSLSQASYGYGQTTLVSDKSRVFKGGSWNDRAYWLSPGTRRYMEEDQAASTVGFRCAMDRMGSPEGNKRKTGNFFKTKKQKR
;
A
#
# COMPACT_ATOMS: atom_id res chain seq x y z
N ILE A 1 14.07 22.42 16.65
CA ILE A 1 15.09 22.46 17.72
C ILE A 1 14.84 23.72 18.55
N ASP A 2 14.81 23.61 19.88
CA ASP A 2 14.71 24.79 20.75
C ASP A 2 16.04 25.54 20.82
N SER A 3 16.06 26.72 21.44
CA SER A 3 17.28 27.53 21.60
C SER A 3 18.39 26.82 22.38
N THR A 4 18.09 25.69 23.04
CA THR A 4 19.01 24.87 23.83
C THR A 4 19.39 23.54 23.17
N GLY A 5 19.01 23.34 21.89
CA GLY A 5 19.35 22.12 21.15
C GLY A 5 18.44 20.92 21.42
N LYS A 6 17.37 21.07 22.22
CA LYS A 6 16.45 19.98 22.51
C LYS A 6 15.41 19.81 21.40
N VAL A 7 14.89 18.59 21.28
CA VAL A 7 13.75 18.28 20.41
C VAL A 7 12.52 18.98 20.98
N LYS A 8 11.88 19.82 20.16
CA LYS A 8 10.61 20.46 20.53
C LYS A 8 9.51 19.41 20.44
N MET A 9 8.83 19.15 21.54
CA MET A 9 7.63 18.31 21.57
C MET A 9 6.43 19.24 21.50
N GLU A 10 5.62 19.11 20.46
CA GLU A 10 4.34 19.81 20.33
C GLU A 10 3.21 18.82 20.53
N ALA A 11 2.22 19.21 21.34
CA ALA A 11 1.01 18.42 21.49
C ALA A 11 0.27 18.41 20.15
N VAL A 12 0.07 17.22 19.58
CA VAL A 12 -0.63 17.07 18.31
C VAL A 12 -2.10 17.43 18.53
N SER A 13 -2.61 18.40 17.74
CA SER A 13 -4.01 18.77 17.81
C SER A 13 -4.92 17.64 17.30
N ASP A 14 -6.13 17.56 17.84
CA ASP A 14 -7.10 16.56 17.39
C ASP A 14 -7.53 16.82 15.94
N SER A 15 -7.67 18.09 15.53
CA SER A 15 -8.00 18.48 14.15
C SER A 15 -6.98 17.96 13.12
N GLU A 16 -5.71 17.90 13.49
CA GLU A 16 -4.63 17.37 12.65
C GLU A 16 -4.65 15.83 12.63
N SER A 17 -4.90 15.22 13.79
CA SER A 17 -4.89 13.77 13.98
C SER A 17 -6.10 13.08 13.35
N MET A 18 -7.22 13.78 13.22
CA MET A 18 -8.47 13.24 12.65
C MET A 18 -8.31 12.58 11.28
N ARG A 19 -7.36 13.07 10.45
CA ARG A 19 -7.12 12.54 9.10
C ARG A 19 -5.99 11.49 9.04
N ARG A 20 -5.32 11.21 10.16
CA ARG A 20 -4.23 10.21 10.21
C ARG A 20 -4.81 8.82 10.37
N ARG A 21 -4.16 7.82 9.75
CA ARG A 21 -4.54 6.40 9.88
C ARG A 21 -4.10 5.77 11.20
N ASN A 22 -3.01 6.28 11.78
CA ASN A 22 -2.36 5.62 12.91
C ASN A 22 -3.08 5.88 14.23
N TYR A 23 -3.41 7.13 14.49
CA TYR A 23 -4.12 7.57 15.69
C TYR A 23 -4.97 8.79 15.34
N GLN A 24 -6.14 8.88 15.97
CA GLN A 24 -7.11 9.95 15.71
C GLN A 24 -7.05 11.07 16.77
N ARG A 25 -6.35 10.86 17.88
CA ARG A 25 -6.13 11.85 18.95
C ARG A 25 -4.72 11.77 19.50
N GLY A 26 -4.15 12.93 19.82
CA GLY A 26 -2.86 13.01 20.51
C GLY A 26 -2.96 12.80 22.02
N ASN A 27 -4.15 13.05 22.60
CA ASN A 27 -4.44 12.89 24.02
C ASN A 27 -5.62 11.92 24.22
N VAL A 28 -5.40 10.89 25.04
CA VAL A 28 -6.34 9.76 25.23
C VAL A 28 -6.88 9.72 26.67
N ILE A 29 -6.62 10.76 27.47
CA ILE A 29 -7.26 10.94 28.78
C ILE A 29 -8.78 10.98 28.52
N ASN A 30 -9.53 10.06 29.17
CA ASN A 30 -10.98 9.85 29.03
C ASN A 30 -11.46 9.07 27.78
N PHE A 31 -10.62 8.34 27.06
CA PHE A 31 -11.09 7.47 25.98
C PHE A 31 -11.88 6.25 26.50
N LEU A 32 -13.06 5.99 25.94
CA LEU A 32 -14.01 4.91 26.33
C LEU A 32 -14.66 5.10 27.71
N ASP A 33 -14.71 6.33 28.23
CA ASP A 33 -15.32 6.64 29.53
C ASP A 33 -16.85 6.83 29.49
N GLY A 34 -17.49 6.60 28.34
CA GLY A 34 -18.94 6.75 28.15
C GLY A 34 -19.37 8.06 27.50
N ASP A 35 -18.43 8.88 27.01
CA ASP A 35 -18.74 10.06 26.19
C ASP A 35 -19.37 9.72 24.83
N SER A 36 -19.88 10.73 24.11
CA SER A 36 -20.60 10.58 22.84
C SER A 36 -19.85 9.80 21.74
N LEU A 37 -18.52 9.65 21.85
CA LEU A 37 -17.71 8.93 20.87
C LEU A 37 -17.72 7.42 21.10
N SER A 38 -18.08 6.97 22.30
CA SER A 38 -18.31 5.56 22.63
C SER A 38 -19.61 5.00 22.02
N GLN A 39 -20.47 5.85 21.44
CA GLN A 39 -21.74 5.49 20.80
C GLN A 39 -21.61 5.19 19.28
N ALA A 40 -20.40 4.96 18.77
CA ALA A 40 -20.19 4.67 17.35
C ALA A 40 -20.89 3.37 16.93
N SER A 41 -22.00 3.50 16.21
CA SER A 41 -22.77 2.38 15.65
C SER A 41 -22.26 2.05 14.25
N TYR A 42 -21.77 0.82 14.07
CA TYR A 42 -21.45 0.30 12.74
C TYR A 42 -22.72 -0.25 12.11
N GLY A 43 -23.19 0.40 11.04
CA GLY A 43 -24.36 -0.02 10.25
C GLY A 43 -24.12 -1.30 9.45
N TYR A 44 -23.92 -2.42 10.15
CA TYR A 44 -23.71 -3.73 9.56
C TYR A 44 -24.92 -4.11 8.69
N GLY A 45 -24.67 -4.37 7.39
CA GLY A 45 -25.71 -4.79 6.44
C GLY A 45 -26.48 -3.67 5.73
N GLN A 46 -26.26 -2.40 6.06
CA GLN A 46 -26.88 -1.26 5.36
C GLN A 46 -25.94 -0.60 4.35
N THR A 47 -24.65 -0.55 4.66
CA THR A 47 -23.61 -0.06 3.75
C THR A 47 -22.58 -1.15 3.53
N THR A 48 -22.16 -1.33 2.28
CA THR A 48 -21.05 -2.24 1.96
C THR A 48 -19.77 -1.43 1.98
N LEU A 49 -18.67 -1.99 2.48
CA LEU A 49 -17.33 -1.36 2.42
C LEU A 49 -16.76 -1.34 0.98
N VAL A 50 -17.59 -1.61 -0.04
CA VAL A 50 -17.21 -1.59 -1.46
C VAL A 50 -17.24 -0.15 -1.91
N SER A 51 -16.05 0.44 -2.02
CA SER A 51 -15.80 1.79 -2.49
C SER A 51 -14.92 1.73 -3.74
N ASP A 52 -15.21 2.55 -4.76
CA ASP A 52 -14.39 2.65 -5.97
C ASP A 52 -12.97 3.18 -5.71
N LYS A 53 -12.74 3.74 -4.51
CA LYS A 53 -11.44 4.21 -4.05
C LYS A 53 -10.53 3.08 -3.56
N SER A 54 -11.07 1.90 -3.30
CA SER A 54 -10.30 0.76 -2.80
C SER A 54 -9.59 0.02 -3.93
N ARG A 55 -8.27 -0.12 -3.84
CA ARG A 55 -7.43 -0.79 -4.83
C ARG A 55 -6.89 -2.11 -4.30
N VAL A 56 -6.75 -3.09 -5.20
CA VAL A 56 -6.16 -4.39 -4.89
C VAL A 56 -4.64 -4.34 -5.05
N PHE A 57 -3.91 -4.79 -4.03
CA PHE A 57 -2.46 -5.00 -4.11
C PHE A 57 -2.07 -6.44 -3.76
N LYS A 58 -0.95 -6.93 -4.32
CA LYS A 58 -0.59 -8.35 -4.36
C LYS A 58 0.92 -8.56 -4.19
N GLY A 59 1.31 -9.80 -3.87
CA GLY A 59 2.71 -10.25 -3.92
C GLY A 59 3.47 -10.19 -2.59
N GLY A 60 2.79 -9.93 -1.48
CA GLY A 60 3.45 -9.85 -0.17
C GLY A 60 4.40 -8.66 -0.04
N SER A 61 4.90 -8.47 1.17
CA SER A 61 5.91 -7.49 1.56
C SER A 61 6.91 -8.15 2.49
N TRP A 62 8.01 -7.47 2.78
CA TRP A 62 9.05 -7.95 3.69
C TRP A 62 8.54 -8.20 5.12
N ASN A 63 7.42 -7.58 5.51
CA ASN A 63 6.82 -7.72 6.84
C ASN A 63 5.65 -8.73 6.88
N ASP A 64 5.36 -9.41 5.76
CA ASP A 64 4.28 -10.40 5.72
C ASP A 64 4.77 -11.78 6.15
N ARG A 65 4.02 -12.46 7.02
CA ARG A 65 4.29 -13.86 7.37
C ARG A 65 3.99 -14.78 6.19
N ALA A 66 4.73 -15.88 6.05
CA ALA A 66 4.64 -16.83 4.95
C ALA A 66 3.20 -17.34 4.67
N TYR A 67 2.40 -17.51 5.72
CA TYR A 67 0.99 -17.90 5.60
C TYR A 67 0.16 -16.98 4.69
N TRP A 68 0.52 -15.69 4.62
CA TRP A 68 -0.19 -14.68 3.82
C TRP A 68 0.32 -14.55 2.39
N LEU A 69 1.36 -15.30 2.00
CA LEU A 69 2.01 -15.25 0.69
C LEU A 69 1.41 -16.26 -0.30
N SER A 70 0.07 -16.32 -0.36
CA SER A 70 -0.62 -17.13 -1.37
C SER A 70 -0.99 -16.29 -2.60
N PRO A 71 -0.82 -16.82 -3.83
CA PRO A 71 -1.21 -16.12 -5.06
C PRO A 71 -2.70 -15.80 -5.12
N GLY A 72 -3.56 -16.55 -4.39
CA GLY A 72 -4.99 -16.28 -4.29
C GLY A 72 -5.34 -15.08 -3.40
N THR A 73 -4.53 -14.78 -2.38
CA THR A 73 -4.87 -13.79 -1.34
C THR A 73 -4.92 -12.36 -1.87
N ARG A 74 -6.09 -11.73 -1.87
CA ARG A 74 -6.28 -10.33 -2.28
C ARG A 74 -6.30 -9.44 -1.05
N ARG A 75 -5.55 -8.34 -1.08
CA ARG A 75 -5.55 -7.31 -0.04
C ARG A 75 -5.97 -5.99 -0.66
N TYR A 76 -6.54 -5.13 0.17
CA TYR A 76 -7.21 -3.91 -0.26
C TYR A 76 -6.63 -2.72 0.52
N MET A 77 -6.39 -1.62 -0.16
CA MET A 77 -5.94 -0.35 0.40
C MET A 77 -6.59 0.77 -0.40
N GLU A 78 -6.99 1.85 0.26
CA GLU A 78 -7.52 3.04 -0.42
C GLU A 78 -6.45 3.68 -1.33
N GLU A 79 -6.85 4.28 -2.45
CA GLU A 79 -5.93 4.82 -3.44
C GLU A 79 -5.12 6.04 -2.97
N ASP A 80 -5.61 6.77 -1.96
CA ASP A 80 -4.94 7.92 -1.34
C ASP A 80 -3.95 7.54 -0.24
N GLN A 81 -3.84 6.24 0.06
CA GLN A 81 -3.06 5.71 1.15
C GLN A 81 -1.70 5.19 0.69
N ALA A 82 -0.65 5.58 1.41
CA ALA A 82 0.70 5.05 1.26
C ALA A 82 1.07 4.09 2.40
N ALA A 83 1.94 3.13 2.13
CA ALA A 83 2.55 2.25 3.13
C ALA A 83 3.97 1.88 2.70
N SER A 84 4.90 1.76 3.66
CA SER A 84 6.30 1.37 3.41
C SER A 84 6.46 -0.06 2.88
N THR A 85 5.42 -0.88 3.01
CA THR A 85 5.36 -2.27 2.53
C THR A 85 4.75 -2.41 1.14
N VAL A 86 4.30 -1.31 0.52
CA VAL A 86 3.62 -1.29 -0.78
C VAL A 86 4.49 -0.56 -1.80
N GLY A 87 4.58 -1.11 -3.01
CA GLY A 87 5.29 -0.52 -4.14
C GLY A 87 4.64 -0.88 -5.47
N PHE A 88 5.27 -0.48 -6.58
CA PHE A 88 4.70 -0.60 -7.92
C PHE A 88 5.51 -1.55 -8.81
N ARG A 89 4.82 -2.23 -9.73
CA ARG A 89 5.41 -2.95 -10.86
C ARG A 89 4.77 -2.46 -12.14
N CYS A 90 5.60 -2.08 -13.11
CA CYS A 90 5.10 -1.65 -14.40
C CYS A 90 4.61 -2.85 -15.22
N ALA A 91 3.42 -2.73 -15.78
CA ALA A 91 2.90 -3.63 -16.79
C ALA A 91 2.79 -2.87 -18.12
N MET A 92 3.02 -3.54 -19.23
CA MET A 92 2.94 -2.95 -20.57
C MET A 92 2.18 -3.91 -21.47
N ASP A 93 1.34 -3.35 -22.32
CA ASP A 93 0.70 -4.13 -23.37
C ASP A 93 1.74 -4.55 -24.41
N ARG A 94 1.61 -5.79 -24.88
CA ARG A 94 2.48 -6.29 -25.95
C ARG A 94 2.02 -5.68 -27.27
N MET A 95 2.76 -4.67 -27.74
CA MET A 95 2.50 -4.01 -29.04
C MET A 95 2.81 -4.89 -30.28
N GLY A 96 3.36 -6.09 -30.09
CA GLY A 96 3.70 -7.03 -31.17
C GLY A 96 5.15 -6.93 -31.68
N SER A 97 5.57 -7.89 -32.50
CA SER A 97 6.83 -7.81 -33.24
C SER A 97 6.55 -7.16 -34.60
N PRO A 98 7.45 -6.33 -35.16
CA PRO A 98 7.32 -5.78 -36.51
C PRO A 98 7.09 -6.82 -37.61
N GLU A 99 7.46 -8.09 -37.41
CA GLU A 99 7.21 -9.20 -38.36
C GLU A 99 5.97 -10.05 -38.02
N GLY A 100 5.09 -9.61 -37.12
CA GLY A 100 3.99 -10.43 -36.62
C GLY A 100 4.47 -11.64 -35.81
N ASN A 101 3.59 -12.62 -35.58
CA ASN A 101 3.85 -13.78 -34.71
C ASN A 101 4.86 -14.82 -35.27
N LYS A 102 5.85 -14.40 -36.09
CA LYS A 102 6.87 -15.29 -36.70
C LYS A 102 8.33 -14.76 -36.69
N ARG A 103 8.70 -13.85 -35.78
CA ARG A 103 10.12 -13.55 -35.45
C ARG A 103 10.49 -14.10 -34.07
N LYS A 104 11.66 -14.75 -33.95
CA LYS A 104 12.17 -15.22 -32.64
C LYS A 104 12.62 -14.03 -31.79
N THR A 105 12.01 -13.87 -30.61
CA THR A 105 12.41 -12.94 -29.55
C THR A 105 13.64 -13.49 -28.81
N GLY A 106 14.70 -12.68 -28.64
CA GLY A 106 15.87 -13.02 -27.81
C GLY A 106 17.19 -12.40 -28.27
N ASN A 107 18.24 -12.56 -27.46
CA ASN A 107 19.62 -12.18 -27.80
C ASN A 107 20.31 -13.35 -28.52
N PHE A 108 20.70 -13.16 -29.79
CA PHE A 108 21.38 -14.20 -30.57
C PHE A 108 22.90 -14.00 -30.54
N PHE A 109 23.59 -14.83 -29.76
CA PHE A 109 25.04 -14.81 -29.70
C PHE A 109 25.65 -15.63 -30.85
N LYS A 110 26.61 -15.04 -31.58
CA LYS A 110 27.32 -15.73 -32.65
C LYS A 110 28.26 -16.79 -32.05
N THR A 111 28.18 -18.03 -32.52
CA THR A 111 29.19 -19.05 -32.19
C THR A 111 30.52 -18.71 -32.86
N LYS A 112 31.63 -18.82 -32.11
CA LYS A 112 32.97 -18.55 -32.65
C LYS A 112 33.29 -19.58 -33.73
N LYS A 113 33.63 -19.09 -34.94
CA LYS A 113 34.07 -19.94 -36.04
C LYS A 113 35.49 -20.41 -35.76
N GLN A 114 35.72 -21.73 -35.79
CA GLN A 114 37.04 -22.31 -35.59
C GLN A 114 37.96 -21.86 -36.74
N LYS A 115 39.06 -21.17 -36.42
CA LYS A 115 40.07 -20.80 -37.42
C LYS A 115 40.87 -22.05 -37.77
N ARG A 116 40.98 -22.31 -39.07
CA ARG A 116 41.84 -23.35 -39.64
C ARG A 116 43.19 -22.73 -39.99
#